data_AF-A0A8T4LKR8-F1
#
_entry.id   AF-A0A8T4LKR8-F1
#
_cell.length_a   1.000
_cell.length_b   1.000
_cell.length_c   1.000
_cell.angle_alpha   90.00
_cell.angle_beta   90.00
_cell.angle_gamma   90.00
#
_symmetry.space_group_name_H-M   'P 1'
#
loop_
_entity.id
_entity.type
_entity.pdbx_description
1 polymer ?
#
loop_
_entity_poly.entity_id
_entity_poly.type
_entity_poly.pdbx_seq_one_letter_code
_entity_poly.pdbx_strand_id
1 'polypeptide(L)'
;MELSTNSLILCLRALDKEKRALEESIAAGTLSDEEADAAGQDVLDLMKALAEVGTQYEAARKANKRLDLLPVDDLFKALER
;
A
#
# COMPACT_ATOMS: atom_id res chain seq x y z
N MET A 1 17.89 -2.90 9.03
CA MET A 1 16.96 -2.95 10.18
C MET A 1 15.69 -3.61 9.65
N GLU A 2 15.30 -4.77 10.18
CA GLU A 2 14.06 -5.42 9.74
C GLU A 2 12.86 -4.80 10.46
N LEU A 3 11.80 -4.47 9.71
CA LEU A 3 10.55 -3.96 10.27
C LEU A 3 9.77 -5.08 10.95
N SER A 4 9.08 -4.76 12.03
CA SER A 4 8.16 -5.71 12.66
C SER A 4 6.96 -6.00 11.74
N THR A 5 6.32 -7.16 11.88
CA THR A 5 5.12 -7.48 11.09
C THR A 5 4.00 -6.46 11.27
N ASN A 6 3.81 -5.93 12.48
CA ASN A 6 2.85 -4.86 12.74
C ASN A 6 3.22 -3.56 12.00
N SER A 7 4.51 -3.22 11.95
CA SER A 7 5.00 -2.08 11.17
C SER A 7 4.73 -2.26 9.69
N LEU A 8 4.96 -3.46 9.14
CA LEU A 8 4.66 -3.78 7.75
C LEU A 8 3.17 -3.65 7.44
N ILE A 9 2.28 -4.15 8.31
CA ILE A 9 0.82 -3.97 8.17
C ILE A 9 0.45 -2.48 8.16
N LEU A 10 1.01 -1.68 9.06
CA LEU A 10 0.75 -0.24 9.11
C LEU A 10 1.26 0.48 7.85
N CYS A 11 2.43 0.10 7.33
CA CYS A 11 2.96 0.63 6.07
C CYS A 11 2.04 0.31 4.90
N LEU A 12 1.58 -0.95 4.76
CA LEU A 12 0.65 -1.34 3.70
C LEU A 12 -0.65 -0.52 3.75
N ARG A 13 -1.19 -0.30 4.94
CA ARG A 13 -2.39 0.52 5.15
C ARG A 13 -2.19 1.98 4.75
N ALA A 14 -1.07 2.56 5.18
CA ALA A 14 -0.78 3.97 4.89
C ALA A 14 -0.56 4.19 3.40
N LEU A 15 0.21 3.31 2.74
CA LEU A 15 0.50 3.41 1.31
C LEU A 15 -0.75 3.20 0.46
N ASP A 16 -1.60 2.22 0.79
CA ASP A 16 -2.84 1.98 0.04
C ASP A 16 -3.83 3.14 0.19
N LYS A 17 -3.94 3.70 1.40
CA LYS A 17 -4.77 4.90 1.65
C LYS A 17 -4.28 6.09 0.84
N GLU A 18 -2.97 6.36 0.85
CA GLU A 18 -2.39 7.50 0.13
C GLU A 18 -2.60 7.35 -1.39
N LYS A 19 -2.36 6.13 -1.92
CA LYS A 19 -2.55 5.82 -3.34
C LYS A 19 -3.99 6.10 -3.77
N ARG A 20 -4.99 5.66 -2.99
CA ARG A 20 -6.41 5.89 -3.29
C ARG A 20 -6.78 7.35 -3.21
N ALA A 21 -6.31 8.07 -2.19
CA ALA A 21 -6.58 9.51 -2.07
C ALA A 21 -6.03 10.29 -3.28
N LEU A 22 -4.89 9.88 -3.79
CA LEU A 22 -4.28 10.47 -4.97
C LEU A 22 -5.03 10.10 -6.26
N GLU A 23 -5.39 8.83 -6.45
CA GLU A 23 -6.23 8.37 -7.56
C GLU A 23 -7.59 9.09 -7.58
N GLU A 24 -8.22 9.28 -6.43
CA GLU A 24 -9.47 10.04 -6.28
C GLU A 24 -9.30 11.51 -6.65
N SER A 25 -8.18 12.13 -6.25
CA SER A 25 -7.86 13.53 -6.58
C SER A 25 -7.66 13.73 -8.08
N ILE A 26 -6.98 12.78 -8.74
CA ILE A 26 -6.82 12.76 -10.21
C ILE A 26 -8.19 12.58 -10.88
N ALA A 27 -8.99 11.60 -10.44
CA ALA A 27 -10.30 11.31 -11.02
C ALA A 27 -11.32 12.44 -10.83
N ALA A 28 -11.21 13.20 -9.74
CA ALA A 28 -12.07 14.36 -9.48
C ALA A 28 -11.77 15.55 -10.41
N GLY A 29 -10.65 15.53 -11.15
CA GLY A 29 -10.25 16.61 -12.05
C GLY A 29 -9.97 17.94 -11.32
N THR A 30 -9.62 17.86 -10.03
CA THR A 30 -9.34 19.04 -9.18
C THR A 30 -7.92 19.55 -9.33
N LEU A 31 -7.06 18.80 -10.02
CA LEU A 31 -5.65 19.08 -10.26
C LEU A 31 -5.47 19.77 -11.62
N SER A 32 -4.47 20.64 -11.73
CA SER A 32 -3.96 21.10 -13.02
C SER A 32 -3.29 19.96 -13.79
N ASP A 33 -3.07 20.12 -15.10
CA ASP A 33 -2.42 19.09 -15.93
C ASP A 33 -1.03 18.69 -15.39
N GLU A 34 -0.23 19.67 -14.95
CA GLU A 34 1.10 19.44 -14.37
C GLU A 34 1.03 18.69 -13.03
N GLU A 35 0.03 19.01 -12.19
CA GLU A 35 -0.21 18.32 -10.92
C GLU A 35 -0.76 16.91 -11.12
N ALA A 36 -1.58 16.69 -12.15
CA ALA A 36 -2.12 15.38 -12.50
C ALA A 36 -1.02 14.44 -13.02
N ASP A 37 -0.08 14.94 -13.83
CA ASP A 37 1.08 14.18 -14.29
C ASP A 37 2.01 13.79 -13.13
N ALA A 38 2.29 14.74 -12.23
CA ALA A 38 3.08 14.46 -11.02
C ALA A 38 2.39 13.44 -10.11
N ALA A 39 1.09 13.62 -9.87
CA ALA A 39 0.28 12.69 -9.09
C ALA A 39 0.25 11.29 -9.74
N GLY A 40 0.18 11.19 -11.07
CA GLY A 40 0.27 9.92 -11.79
C GLY A 40 1.60 9.20 -11.55
N GLN A 41 2.72 9.95 -11.51
CA GLN A 41 4.03 9.40 -11.18
C GLN A 41 4.11 8.93 -9.72
N ASP A 42 3.56 9.71 -8.78
CA ASP A 42 3.51 9.35 -7.36
C ASP A 42 2.66 8.08 -7.14
N VAL A 43 1.54 7.91 -7.85
CA VAL A 43 0.75 6.66 -7.82
C VAL A 43 1.60 5.46 -8.25
N LEU A 44 2.39 5.60 -9.32
CA LEU A 44 3.28 4.53 -9.78
C LEU A 44 4.33 4.15 -8.72
N ASP A 45 4.89 5.14 -8.02
CA ASP A 45 5.89 4.90 -6.99
C ASP A 45 5.27 4.30 -5.72
N LEU A 46 4.05 4.70 -5.35
CA LEU A 46 3.25 4.06 -4.31
C LEU A 46 2.93 2.60 -4.64
N MET A 47 2.61 2.28 -5.90
CA MET A 47 2.40 0.89 -6.34
C MET A 47 3.66 0.03 -6.17
N LYS A 48 4.83 0.56 -6.53
CA LYS A 48 6.11 -0.14 -6.32
C LYS A 48 6.39 -0.36 -4.83
N ALA A 49 6.19 0.66 -4.01
CA ALA A 49 6.37 0.57 -2.56
C ALA A 49 5.41 -0.47 -1.94
N LEU A 50 4.14 -0.50 -2.36
CA LEU A 50 3.17 -1.51 -1.93
C LEU A 50 3.62 -2.93 -2.29
N ALA A 51 4.14 -3.15 -3.50
CA ALA A 51 4.63 -4.45 -3.92
C ALA A 51 5.85 -4.90 -3.09
N GLU A 52 6.77 -3.99 -2.81
CA GLU A 52 7.96 -4.26 -1.99
C GLU A 52 7.58 -4.60 -0.54
N VAL A 53 6.79 -3.73 0.11
CA VAL A 53 6.33 -3.95 1.49
C VAL A 53 5.46 -5.20 1.59
N GLY A 54 4.64 -5.49 0.57
CA GLY A 54 3.81 -6.69 0.50
C GLY A 54 4.65 -7.96 0.44
N THR A 55 5.74 -7.94 -0.33
CA THR A 55 6.71 -9.04 -0.38
C THR A 55 7.37 -9.28 0.97
N GLN A 56 7.79 -8.21 1.66
CA GLN A 56 8.37 -8.30 3.00
C GLN A 56 7.38 -8.84 4.03
N TYR A 57 6.12 -8.38 3.97
CA TYR A 57 5.04 -8.88 4.82
C TYR A 57 4.79 -10.38 4.60
N GLU A 58 4.69 -10.83 3.35
CA GLU A 58 4.50 -12.25 3.05
C GLU A 58 5.67 -13.12 3.53
N ALA A 59 6.91 -12.63 3.42
CA ALA A 59 8.07 -13.31 3.98
C ALA A 59 7.96 -13.42 5.51
N ALA A 60 7.63 -12.32 6.20
CA ALA A 60 7.45 -12.29 7.65
C ALA A 60 6.28 -13.18 8.12
N ARG A 61 5.18 -13.21 7.38
CA ARG A 61 4.01 -14.06 7.62
C ARG A 61 4.36 -15.53 7.51
N LYS A 62 5.05 -15.94 6.44
CA LYS A 62 5.48 -17.33 6.21
C LYS A 62 6.48 -17.80 7.27
N ALA A 63 7.36 -16.90 7.73
CA ALA A 63 8.29 -17.17 8.83
C ALA A 63 7.56 -17.34 10.17
N ASN A 64 6.48 -16.60 10.41
CA ASN A 64 5.74 -16.59 11.67
C ASN A 64 4.41 -17.35 11.59
N LYS A 65 4.47 -18.68 11.44
CA LYS A 65 3.29 -19.58 11.39
C LYS A 65 2.41 -19.61 12.64
N ARG A 66 2.82 -18.94 13.72
CA ARG A 66 2.06 -18.85 14.98
C ARG A 66 1.04 -17.73 14.99
N LEU A 67 1.18 -16.75 14.09
CA LEU A 67 0.26 -15.64 13.99
C LEU A 67 -0.76 -15.96 12.91
N ASP A 68 -2.05 -15.80 13.23
CA ASP A 68 -3.15 -15.94 12.27
C ASP A 68 -3.24 -14.69 11.39
N LEU A 69 -2.22 -14.53 10.55
CA LEU A 69 -2.04 -13.38 9.67
C LEU A 69 -2.64 -13.69 8.30
N LEU A 70 -3.47 -12.78 7.82
CA LEU A 70 -4.06 -12.85 6.49
C LEU A 70 -2.99 -12.80 5.40
N PRO A 71 -3.15 -13.52 4.27
CA PRO A 71 -2.42 -13.23 3.05
C PRO A 71 -2.54 -11.74 2.67
N VAL A 72 -1.52 -11.20 2.00
CA VAL A 72 -1.47 -9.77 1.63
C VAL A 72 -2.71 -9.35 0.80
N ASP A 73 -3.18 -10.20 -0.11
CA ASP A 73 -4.38 -9.92 -0.91
C ASP A 73 -5.65 -9.81 -0.05
N ASP A 74 -5.77 -10.68 0.96
CA ASP A 74 -6.91 -10.66 1.88
C ASP A 74 -6.78 -9.55 2.91
N LEU A 75 -5.55 -9.14 3.24
CA LEU A 75 -5.29 -7.95 4.03
C LEU A 75 -5.81 -6.72 3.28
N PHE A 76 -5.50 -6.54 1.99
CA PHE A 76 -6.02 -5.41 1.20
C PHE A 76 -7.55 -5.42 1.11
N LYS A 77 -8.19 -6.57 0.86
CA LYS A 77 -9.66 -6.67 0.88
C LYS A 77 -10.27 -6.31 2.25
N ALA A 78 -9.58 -6.62 3.34
CA ALA A 78 -10.01 -6.24 4.68
C ALA A 78 -9.86 -4.73 4.95
N LEU A 79 -9.00 -4.04 4.19
CA LEU A 79 -8.80 -2.59 4.27
C LEU A 79 -9.77 -1.78 3.39
N GLU A 80 -10.44 -2.45 2.46
CA GLU A 80 -11.48 -1.86 1.60
C GLU A 80 -12.83 -1.67 2.30
N ARG A 81 -12.96 -2.14 3.55
CA ARG A 81 -14.18 -2.04 4.38
C ARG A 81 -14.09 -0.90 5.38
#